data_AF-A0A7C6RZI2-F1
#
_entry.id   AF-A0A7C6RZI2-F1
#
_cell.length_a   1.000
_cell.length_b   1.000
_cell.length_c   1.000
_cell.angle_alpha   90.00
_cell.angle_beta   90.00
_cell.angle_gamma   90.00
#
_symmetry.space_group_name_H-M   'P 1'
#
loop_
_entity.id
_entity.type
_entity.pdbx_description
1 polymer ?
#
loop_
_entity_poly.entity_id
_entity_poly.type
_entity_poly.pdbx_seq_one_letter_code
_entity_poly.pdbx_strand_id
1 'polypeptide(L)'
;QAADIALQAAEKATLAATGTPAYPGLKAAEEALKVATAASLGGMIASMAAGASIHACATPYPPIPHGPGVVVDGSSKVLINNLPACFQGNTIVEALGPANQIAMGCPQVLIGSD
;
A
#
# COMPACT_ATOMS: atom_id res chain seq x y z
N GLN A 1 4.71 8.67 -5.35
CA GLN A 1 4.82 10.15 -5.27
C GLN A 1 3.79 10.88 -6.13
N ALA A 2 3.76 10.71 -7.47
CA ALA A 2 2.77 11.42 -8.30
C ALA A 2 1.31 11.07 -7.96
N ALA A 3 1.03 9.79 -7.73
CA ALA A 3 -0.29 9.31 -7.28
C ALA A 3 -0.69 9.91 -5.91
N ASP A 4 0.24 9.92 -4.95
CA ASP A 4 0.01 10.48 -3.61
C ASP A 4 -0.33 11.98 -3.68
N ILE A 5 0.39 12.74 -4.51
CA ILE A 5 0.13 14.17 -4.71
C ILE A 5 -1.27 14.39 -5.30
N ALA A 6 -1.66 13.58 -6.30
CA ALA A 6 -2.98 13.69 -6.92
C ALA A 6 -4.11 13.37 -5.93
N LEU A 7 -3.95 12.33 -5.11
CA LEU A 7 -4.92 11.97 -4.08
C LEU A 7 -5.02 13.03 -2.99
N GLN A 8 -3.89 13.54 -2.50
CA GLN A 8 -3.89 14.64 -1.52
C GLN A 8 -4.54 15.91 -2.06
N ALA A 9 -4.35 16.21 -3.35
CA ALA A 9 -5.00 17.35 -4.00
C ALA A 9 -6.54 17.16 -4.05
N ALA A 10 -7.01 15.96 -4.40
CA ALA A 10 -8.43 15.63 -4.42
C ALA A 10 -9.05 15.71 -3.00
N GLU A 11 -8.37 15.16 -1.99
CA GLU A 11 -8.82 15.22 -0.59
C GLU A 11 -8.90 16.67 -0.08
N LYS A 12 -7.91 17.50 -0.40
CA LYS A 12 -7.94 18.94 -0.06
C LYS A 12 -9.09 19.67 -0.75
N ALA A 13 -9.38 19.35 -2.02
CA ALA A 13 -10.49 19.95 -2.75
C ALA A 13 -11.85 19.57 -2.14
N THR A 14 -12.04 18.29 -1.81
CA THR A 14 -13.25 17.82 -1.11
C THR A 14 -13.41 18.49 0.26
N LEU A 15 -12.32 18.55 1.04
CA LEU A 15 -12.33 19.19 2.35
C LEU A 15 -12.74 20.67 2.25
N ALA A 16 -12.17 21.40 1.29
CA ALA A 16 -12.49 22.80 1.05
C ALA A 16 -13.95 23.04 0.62
N ALA A 17 -14.58 22.03 0.00
CA ALA A 17 -15.97 22.11 -0.44
C ALA A 17 -16.98 21.68 0.64
N THR A 18 -16.54 21.26 1.82
CA THR A 18 -17.43 20.83 2.91
C THR A 18 -18.50 21.88 3.21
N GLY A 19 -19.77 21.46 3.23
CA GLY A 19 -20.92 22.35 3.47
C GLY A 19 -21.37 23.18 2.25
N THR A 20 -20.71 23.02 1.09
CA THR A 20 -21.15 23.65 -0.17
C THR A 20 -21.95 22.67 -1.05
N PRO A 21 -22.77 23.15 -1.99
CA PRO A 21 -23.43 22.28 -2.98
C PRO A 21 -22.47 21.47 -3.87
N ALA A 22 -21.20 21.88 -3.97
CA ALA A 22 -20.19 21.16 -4.76
C ALA A 22 -19.64 19.91 -4.06
N TYR A 23 -19.84 19.76 -2.74
CA TYR A 23 -19.27 18.66 -1.95
C TYR A 23 -19.57 17.25 -2.50
N PRO A 24 -20.82 16.89 -2.85
CA PRO A 24 -21.12 15.52 -3.28
C PRO A 24 -20.41 15.14 -4.58
N GLY A 25 -20.30 16.09 -5.53
CA GLY A 25 -19.62 15.86 -6.80
C GLY A 25 -18.11 15.69 -6.65
N LEU A 26 -17.48 16.51 -5.79
CA LEU A 26 -16.05 16.39 -5.50
C LEU A 26 -15.73 15.12 -4.72
N LYS A 27 -16.59 14.72 -3.77
CA LYS A 27 -16.40 13.46 -3.05
C LYS A 27 -16.48 12.26 -3.97
N ALA A 28 -17.45 12.23 -4.90
CA ALA A 28 -17.55 11.16 -5.89
C ALA A 28 -16.31 11.10 -6.82
N ALA A 29 -15.78 12.26 -7.22
CA ALA A 29 -14.56 12.33 -8.03
C ALA A 29 -13.31 11.88 -7.27
N GLU A 30 -13.17 12.27 -5.99
CA GLU A 30 -12.11 11.79 -5.11
C GLU A 30 -12.15 10.27 -4.96
N GLU A 31 -13.32 9.69 -4.70
CA GLU A 31 -13.47 8.25 -4.53
C GLU A 31 -13.21 7.48 -5.83
N ALA A 32 -13.67 8.00 -6.98
CA ALA A 32 -13.36 7.42 -8.27
C ALA A 32 -11.84 7.41 -8.56
N LEU A 33 -11.15 8.51 -8.21
CA LEU A 33 -9.69 8.59 -8.36
C LEU A 33 -8.98 7.60 -7.42
N LYS A 34 -9.43 7.47 -6.16
CA LYS A 34 -8.92 6.48 -5.20
C LYS A 34 -9.05 5.05 -5.75
N VAL A 35 -10.23 4.68 -6.26
CA VAL A 35 -10.49 3.37 -6.86
C VAL A 35 -9.58 3.09 -8.05
N ALA A 36 -9.49 4.03 -8.99
CA ALA A 36 -8.65 3.86 -10.19
C ALA A 36 -7.16 3.74 -9.83
N THR A 37 -6.71 4.54 -8.86
CA THR A 37 -5.31 4.53 -8.41
C THR A 37 -4.99 3.22 -7.66
N ALA A 38 -5.87 2.76 -6.77
CA ALA A 38 -5.70 1.49 -6.07
C ALA A 38 -5.66 0.30 -7.03
N ALA A 39 -6.54 0.28 -8.03
CA ALA A 39 -6.58 -0.80 -9.02
C ALA A 39 -5.29 -0.84 -9.86
N SER A 40 -4.81 0.32 -10.32
CA SER A 40 -3.61 0.41 -11.14
C SER A 40 -2.34 0.07 -10.35
N LEU A 41 -2.13 0.68 -9.17
CA LEU A 41 -0.96 0.40 -8.32
C LEU A 41 -1.01 -1.01 -7.74
N GLY A 42 -2.19 -1.48 -7.37
CA GLY A 42 -2.39 -2.85 -6.89
C GLY A 42 -2.07 -3.89 -7.97
N GLY A 43 -2.51 -3.64 -9.21
CA GLY A 43 -2.13 -4.47 -10.36
C GLY A 43 -0.64 -4.46 -10.63
N MET A 44 0.01 -3.30 -10.52
CA MET A 44 1.47 -3.19 -10.66
C MET A 44 2.21 -3.97 -9.58
N ILE A 45 1.82 -3.87 -8.31
CA ILE A 45 2.46 -4.63 -7.23
C ILE A 45 2.27 -6.13 -7.46
N ALA A 46 1.06 -6.57 -7.81
CA ALA A 46 0.78 -7.97 -8.08
C ALA A 46 1.61 -8.52 -9.26
N SER A 47 1.84 -7.73 -10.31
CA SER A 47 2.63 -8.16 -11.46
C SER A 47 4.14 -8.03 -11.26
N MET A 48 4.59 -7.00 -10.54
CA MET A 48 6.00 -6.62 -10.41
C MET A 48 6.68 -7.19 -9.17
N ALA A 49 5.94 -7.78 -8.24
CA ALA A 49 6.53 -8.44 -7.08
C ALA A 49 7.51 -9.54 -7.47
N ALA A 50 7.41 -10.12 -8.68
CA ALA A 50 8.35 -11.10 -9.21
C ALA A 50 8.60 -12.30 -8.24
N GLY A 51 7.56 -12.68 -7.49
CA GLY A 51 7.63 -13.75 -6.48
C GLY A 51 8.03 -13.28 -5.08
N ALA A 52 8.39 -12.01 -4.88
CA ALA A 52 8.58 -11.42 -3.56
C ALA A 52 7.28 -11.48 -2.75
N SER A 53 7.42 -11.48 -1.42
CA SER A 53 6.29 -11.54 -0.51
C SER A 53 5.36 -10.34 -0.70
N ILE A 54 4.11 -10.62 -1.04
CA ILE A 54 3.02 -9.66 -1.06
C ILE A 54 2.01 -9.97 0.04
N HIS A 55 1.33 -8.95 0.54
CA HIS A 55 0.19 -9.11 1.45
C HIS A 55 -0.96 -8.22 1.00
N ALA A 56 -2.18 -8.60 1.36
CA ALA A 56 -3.34 -7.72 1.19
C ALA A 56 -3.53 -6.88 2.45
N CYS A 57 -3.51 -5.56 2.30
CA CYS A 57 -3.89 -4.65 3.36
C CYS A 57 -5.39 -4.33 3.25
N ALA A 58 -6.15 -4.85 4.22
CA ALA A 58 -7.59 -4.63 4.31
C ALA A 58 -7.96 -3.29 4.95
N THR A 59 -6.97 -2.52 5.42
CA THR A 59 -7.19 -1.21 6.04
C THR A 59 -7.85 -0.28 5.01
N PRO A 60 -9.03 0.27 5.32
CA PRO A 60 -9.68 1.20 4.39
C PRO A 60 -8.92 2.52 4.31
N TYR A 61 -8.51 2.89 3.11
CA TYR A 61 -8.34 4.27 2.68
C TYR A 61 -9.71 4.80 2.27
N PRO A 62 -10.41 5.58 3.09
CA PRO A 62 -11.86 5.77 2.97
C PRO A 62 -12.29 6.06 1.52
N PRO A 63 -13.13 5.22 0.87
CA PRO A 63 -13.81 4.00 1.35
C PRO A 63 -13.18 2.64 0.95
N ILE A 64 -12.04 2.59 0.26
CA ILE A 64 -11.45 1.38 -0.34
C ILE A 64 -10.25 0.82 0.43
N PRO A 65 -9.99 -0.50 0.45
CA PRO A 65 -8.76 -1.05 1.04
C PRO A 65 -7.47 -0.50 0.39
N HIS A 66 -6.38 -0.40 1.16
CA HIS A 66 -5.03 -0.03 0.65
C HIS A 66 -4.52 -0.95 -0.46
N GLY A 67 -5.06 -2.17 -0.56
CA GLY A 67 -4.72 -3.10 -1.63
C GLY A 67 -3.47 -3.93 -1.32
N PRO A 68 -2.81 -4.51 -2.32
CA PRO A 68 -1.63 -5.31 -2.09
C PRO A 68 -0.44 -4.42 -1.71
N GLY A 69 0.39 -4.90 -0.79
CA GLY A 69 1.71 -4.35 -0.51
C GLY A 69 2.80 -5.38 -0.75
N VAL A 70 4.02 -4.90 -0.99
CA VAL A 70 5.22 -5.72 -1.24
C VAL A 70 6.31 -5.39 -0.22
N VAL A 71 7.01 -6.42 0.23
CA VAL A 71 8.18 -6.26 1.12
C VAL A 71 9.37 -5.76 0.30
N VAL A 72 10.04 -4.70 0.78
CA VAL A 72 11.11 -4.02 0.02
C VAL A 72 12.51 -4.14 0.62
N ASP A 73 12.64 -4.67 1.83
CA ASP A 73 13.88 -4.68 2.63
C ASP A 73 14.15 -6.05 3.31
N GLY A 74 13.91 -7.15 2.58
CA GLY A 74 14.20 -8.51 3.05
C GLY A 74 15.69 -8.79 3.31
N SER A 75 16.00 -9.99 3.80
CA SER A 75 17.36 -10.38 4.24
C SER A 75 18.39 -10.34 3.11
N SER A 76 19.57 -9.80 3.41
CA SER A 76 20.72 -9.78 2.48
C SER A 76 21.51 -11.10 2.44
N LYS A 77 21.25 -12.03 3.37
CA LYS A 77 22.02 -13.28 3.51
C LYS A 77 21.20 -14.54 3.41
N VAL A 78 19.93 -14.48 3.80
CA VAL A 78 19.03 -15.63 3.74
C VAL A 78 18.13 -15.48 2.52
N LEU A 79 18.30 -16.39 1.57
CA LEU A 79 17.44 -16.47 0.38
C LEU A 79 16.53 -17.68 0.49
N ILE A 80 15.25 -17.48 0.22
CA ILE A 80 14.26 -18.55 0.05
C ILE A 80 13.79 -18.48 -1.39
N ASN A 81 13.94 -19.58 -2.13
CA ASN A 81 13.69 -19.62 -3.58
C ASN A 81 14.43 -18.51 -4.34
N ASN A 82 15.71 -18.27 -4.00
CA ASN A 82 16.54 -17.22 -4.58
C ASN A 82 16.04 -15.78 -4.37
N LEU A 83 15.10 -15.55 -3.46
CA LEU A 83 14.60 -14.22 -3.09
C LEU A 83 14.94 -13.89 -1.62
N PRO A 84 15.21 -12.60 -1.29
CA PRO A 84 15.43 -12.16 0.09
C PRO A 84 14.31 -12.62 1.02
N ALA A 85 14.68 -13.36 2.07
CA ALA A 85 13.72 -13.86 3.03
C ALA A 85 13.13 -12.70 3.84
N CYS A 86 11.80 -12.69 4.01
CA CYS A 86 11.11 -11.67 4.79
C CYS A 86 11.04 -12.08 6.27
N PHE A 87 11.13 -11.10 7.17
CA PHE A 87 11.16 -11.29 8.62
C PHE A 87 10.50 -10.11 9.35
N GLN A 88 10.33 -10.26 10.68
CA GLN A 88 9.71 -9.24 11.51
C GLN A 88 10.44 -7.89 11.40
N GLY A 89 9.69 -6.81 11.23
CA GLY A 89 10.24 -5.46 11.10
C GLY A 89 10.53 -5.02 9.66
N ASN A 90 10.49 -5.93 8.68
CA ASN A 90 10.57 -5.53 7.27
C ASN A 90 9.45 -4.58 6.88
N THR A 91 9.80 -3.62 6.04
CA THR A 91 8.95 -2.58 5.47
C THR A 91 8.12 -3.13 4.33
N ILE A 92 6.84 -2.79 4.37
CA ILE A 92 5.88 -3.10 3.33
C ILE A 92 5.41 -1.80 2.68
N VAL A 93 5.60 -1.70 1.37
CA VAL A 93 5.07 -0.61 0.56
C VAL A 93 3.76 -1.05 -0.06
N GLU A 94 2.67 -0.36 0.27
CA GLU A 94 1.31 -0.66 -0.17
C GLU A 94 0.93 0.13 -1.42
N ALA A 95 -0.08 -0.35 -2.15
CA ALA A 95 -0.59 0.35 -3.33
C ALA A 95 -1.11 1.75 -2.99
N LEU A 96 -1.74 1.91 -1.82
CA LEU A 96 -2.15 3.18 -1.25
C LEU A 96 -1.87 3.20 0.26
N GLY A 97 -1.78 4.39 0.83
CA GLY A 97 -1.59 4.57 2.26
C GLY A 97 -0.12 4.60 2.70
N PRO A 98 0.13 4.71 4.01
CA PRO A 98 1.48 4.70 4.55
C PRO A 98 2.13 3.31 4.45
N ALA A 99 3.46 3.27 4.45
CA ALA A 99 4.17 2.01 4.58
C ALA A 99 3.87 1.35 5.95
N ASN A 100 3.75 0.03 5.94
CA ASN A 100 3.53 -0.80 7.13
C ASN A 100 4.77 -1.66 7.41
N GLN A 101 4.75 -2.38 8.54
CA GLN A 101 5.82 -3.32 8.91
C GLN A 101 5.27 -4.70 9.24
N ILE A 102 6.07 -5.74 8.96
CA ILE A 102 5.76 -7.10 9.38
C ILE A 102 5.80 -7.17 10.91
N ALA A 103 4.63 -7.25 11.54
CA ALA A 103 4.49 -7.19 12.99
C ALA A 103 5.05 -8.44 13.69
N MET A 104 4.90 -9.63 13.10
CA MET A 104 5.48 -10.88 13.61
C MET A 104 5.67 -11.91 12.50
N GLY A 105 6.69 -12.76 12.65
CA GLY A 105 6.87 -13.98 11.85
C GLY A 105 6.49 -15.24 12.63
N CYS A 106 6.92 -16.41 12.15
CA CYS A 106 6.79 -17.66 12.88
C CYS A 106 7.71 -17.65 14.13
N PRO A 107 7.20 -17.84 15.36
CA PRO A 107 8.02 -17.74 16.57
C PRO A 107 9.19 -18.73 16.66
N GLN A 108 9.14 -19.83 15.90
CA GLN A 108 10.17 -20.86 15.89
C GLN A 108 11.28 -20.62 14.85
N VAL A 109 11.08 -19.67 13.93
CA VAL A 109 12.03 -19.39 12.84
C VAL A 109 12.43 -17.93 12.93
N LEU A 110 13.67 -17.69 13.35
CA LEU A 110 14.25 -16.36 13.46
C LEU A 110 15.24 -16.15 12.31
N ILE A 111 14.95 -15.17 11.45
CA ILE A 111 15.82 -14.74 10.37
C ILE A 111 16.46 -13.43 10.82
N GLY A 112 17.79 -13.40 10.89
CA GLY A 112 18.55 -12.21 11.26
C GLY A 112 18.53 -11.14 10.17
N SER A 113 18.66 -9.88 10.59
CA SER A 113 18.83 -8.73 9.69
C SER A 113 20.24 -8.65 9.08
N ASP A 114 21.22 -9.39 9.61
CA ASP A 114 22.64 -9.29 9.28
C ASP A 114 23.39 -10.63 9.43
#